data_AF-A0A7Y0K562-F1
#
_entry.id   AF-A0A7Y0K562-F1
#
_cell.length_a   1.000
_cell.length_b   1.000
_cell.length_c   1.000
_cell.angle_alpha   90.00
_cell.angle_beta   90.00
_cell.angle_gamma   90.00
#
_symmetry.space_group_name_H-M   'P 1'
#
loop_
_entity.id
_entity.type
_entity.pdbx_description
1 polymer ?
#
loop_
_entity_poly.entity_id
_entity_poly.type
_entity_poly.pdbx_seq_one_letter_code
_entity_poly.pdbx_strand_id
1 'polypeptide(L)'
;MNMREEGGLIVIEIENKKKGSGSKNPGKAFEKDFYDSIPENVFAYRMKDDSLGFANVKNPCDFILYKIPNLYLLELKSHKGKSIPFGALQLNQVESLYQYSTIDGVKAGFVFNFRDVNETYFVNA
;
A
#
# COMPACT_ATOMS: atom_id res chain seq x y z
N MET A 1 -7.96 9.49 5.12
CA MET A 1 -8.29 8.12 4.69
C MET A 1 -9.54 7.64 5.40
N ASN A 2 -10.63 7.39 4.66
CA ASN A 2 -11.86 6.77 5.15
C ASN A 2 -11.96 5.36 4.56
N MET A 3 -12.23 4.36 5.41
CA MET A 3 -12.40 2.98 4.98
C MET A 3 -13.86 2.60 5.13
N ARG A 4 -14.50 2.11 4.05
CA ARG A 4 -15.88 1.63 4.06
C ARG A 4 -15.98 0.32 3.30
N GLU A 5 -16.86 -0.57 3.73
CA GLU A 5 -17.16 -1.82 3.01
C GLU A 5 -18.33 -1.60 2.06
N GLU A 6 -18.10 -1.88 0.77
CA GLU A 6 -19.15 -1.90 -0.25
C GLU A 6 -19.11 -3.26 -0.97
N GLY A 7 -20.18 -4.05 -0.81
CA GLY A 7 -20.30 -5.34 -1.50
C GLY A 7 -19.20 -6.36 -1.18
N GLY A 8 -18.57 -6.27 0.00
CA GLY A 8 -17.43 -7.12 0.38
C GLY A 8 -16.06 -6.58 -0.07
N LEU A 9 -16.02 -5.42 -0.72
CA LEU A 9 -14.80 -4.70 -1.05
C LEU A 9 -14.52 -3.62 0.00
N ILE A 10 -13.31 -3.57 0.54
CA ILE A 10 -12.87 -2.43 1.37
C ILE A 10 -12.45 -1.31 0.43
N VAL A 11 -13.25 -0.24 0.38
CA VAL A 11 -12.95 0.99 -0.34
C VAL A 11 -12.21 1.92 0.60
N ILE A 12 -11.00 2.34 0.20
CA ILE A 12 -10.16 3.28 0.92
C ILE A 12 -10.21 4.62 0.20
N GLU A 13 -11.03 5.56 0.68
CA GLU A 13 -11.06 6.93 0.17
C GLU A 13 -9.93 7.76 0.82
N ILE A 14 -8.97 8.18 0.01
CA ILE A 14 -7.92 9.10 0.42
C ILE A 14 -8.29 10.52 -0.07
N GLU A 15 -8.67 11.40 0.85
CA GLU A 15 -8.82 12.83 0.53
C GLU A 15 -7.44 13.44 0.25
N ASN A 16 -7.20 13.81 -1.01
CA ASN A 16 -5.95 14.44 -1.44
C ASN A 16 -5.92 15.93 -1.11
N LYS A 17 -5.11 16.34 -0.12
CA LYS A 17 -4.70 17.75 0.02
C LYS A 17 -3.63 18.07 -1.03
N LYS A 18 -3.94 18.96 -1.98
CA LYS A 18 -2.95 19.45 -2.95
C LYS A 18 -1.78 20.17 -2.24
N LYS A 19 -0.56 19.70 -2.49
CA LYS A 19 0.63 20.56 -2.65
C LYS A 19 1.65 19.88 -3.57
N GLY A 20 1.93 20.52 -4.70
CA GLY A 20 2.97 20.08 -5.63
C GLY A 20 4.36 20.56 -5.20
N SER A 21 5.38 19.79 -5.57
CA SER A 21 6.56 20.21 -6.35
C SER A 21 7.67 19.16 -6.22
N GLY A 22 8.24 18.72 -7.35
CA GLY A 22 9.55 18.06 -7.38
C GLY A 22 9.54 16.67 -8.03
N SER A 23 10.13 16.57 -9.21
CA SER A 23 10.48 15.32 -9.88
C SER A 23 11.42 14.47 -9.00
N LYS A 24 10.86 13.57 -8.20
CA LYS A 24 11.58 12.47 -7.52
C LYS A 24 10.64 11.27 -7.50
N ASN A 25 11.10 10.15 -8.08
CA ASN A 25 10.45 8.84 -8.16
C ASN A 25 8.94 8.83 -7.77
N PRO A 26 8.00 8.79 -8.75
CA PRO A 26 6.55 8.83 -8.48
C PRO A 26 6.06 7.80 -7.45
N GLY A 27 6.70 6.64 -7.35
CA GLY A 27 6.41 5.65 -6.31
C GLY A 27 6.72 6.18 -4.91
N LYS A 28 7.90 6.78 -4.71
CA LYS A 28 8.27 7.40 -3.42
C LYS A 28 7.42 8.61 -3.06
N ALA A 29 6.96 9.38 -4.07
CA ALA A 29 5.99 10.44 -3.83
C ALA A 29 4.65 9.88 -3.34
N PHE A 30 4.14 8.84 -4.01
CA PHE A 30 2.92 8.15 -3.59
C PHE A 30 3.03 7.54 -2.19
N GLU A 31 4.13 6.85 -1.86
CA GLU A 31 4.38 6.32 -0.51
C GLU A 31 4.35 7.41 0.57
N LYS A 32 4.88 8.60 0.25
CA LYS A 32 4.84 9.75 1.16
C LYS A 32 3.43 10.29 1.32
N ASP A 33 2.72 10.53 0.21
CA ASP A 33 1.35 11.05 0.24
C ASP A 33 0.40 10.09 0.96
N PHE A 34 0.58 8.78 0.75
CA PHE A 34 -0.15 7.75 1.49
C PHE A 34 0.11 7.87 2.99
N TYR A 35 1.37 7.91 3.41
CA TYR A 35 1.73 8.02 4.82
C TYR A 35 1.14 9.28 5.48
N ASP A 36 1.27 10.43 4.82
CA ASP A 36 0.74 11.72 5.31
C ASP A 36 -0.80 11.73 5.38
N SER A 37 -1.48 10.82 4.66
CA SER A 37 -2.94 10.69 4.67
C SER A 37 -3.49 9.79 5.78
N ILE A 38 -2.62 9.07 6.50
CA ILE A 38 -3.01 8.15 7.56
C ILE A 38 -3.53 8.97 8.77
N PRO A 39 -4.72 8.65 9.31
CA PRO A 39 -5.26 9.35 10.46
C PRO A 39 -4.41 9.14 11.73
N GLU A 40 -4.35 10.15 12.61
CA GLU A 40 -3.59 10.10 13.86
C GLU A 40 -4.00 8.94 14.79
N ASN A 41 -5.24 8.48 14.68
CA ASN A 41 -5.79 7.38 15.48
C ASN A 41 -5.56 5.98 14.88
N VAL A 42 -4.65 5.87 13.91
CA VAL A 42 -4.19 4.63 13.28
C VAL A 42 -2.70 4.49 13.57
N PHE A 43 -2.28 3.35 14.12
CA PHE A 43 -0.86 3.05 14.22
C PHE A 43 -0.30 2.82 12.82
N ALA A 44 0.84 3.41 12.50
CA ALA A 44 1.47 3.27 11.19
C ALA A 44 2.99 3.08 11.33
N TYR A 45 3.49 2.02 10.71
CA TYR A 45 4.91 1.73 10.59
C TYR A 45 5.27 1.51 9.12
N ARG A 46 6.24 2.27 8.62
CA ARG A 46 6.80 2.10 7.28
C ARG A 46 8.06 1.25 7.36
N MET A 47 8.09 0.13 6.65
CA MET A 47 9.25 -0.73 6.57
C MET A 47 10.40 0.00 5.86
N LYS A 48 11.60 -0.08 6.41
CA LYS A 48 12.80 0.48 5.78
C LYS A 48 13.37 -0.54 4.80
N ASP A 49 13.75 -0.08 3.63
CA ASP A 49 14.57 -0.86 2.71
C ASP A 49 15.91 -1.17 3.39
N ASP A 50 16.38 -2.42 3.34
CA ASP A 50 17.71 -2.76 3.85
C ASP A 50 18.76 -2.00 3.03
N SER A 51 19.47 -1.10 3.70
CA SER A 51 20.50 -0.25 3.12
C SER A 51 21.90 -0.85 3.24
N LEU A 52 22.05 -1.95 4.00
CA LEU A 52 23.32 -2.61 4.25
C LEU A 52 23.58 -3.80 3.32
N GLY A 53 22.64 -4.10 2.42
CA GLY A 53 22.85 -5.06 1.34
C GLY A 53 23.01 -6.51 1.81
N PHE A 54 22.41 -6.89 2.95
CA PHE A 54 22.25 -8.30 3.26
C PHE A 54 21.23 -8.87 2.28
N ALA A 55 21.75 -9.45 1.19
CA ALA A 55 21.06 -9.73 -0.08
C ALA A 55 19.74 -10.53 0.00
N ASN A 56 19.33 -11.00 1.17
CA ASN A 56 18.25 -11.98 1.32
C ASN A 56 17.10 -11.57 2.25
N VAL A 57 17.09 -10.38 2.86
CA VAL A 57 15.92 -9.93 3.64
C VAL A 57 15.09 -8.97 2.80
N LYS A 58 14.07 -9.51 2.13
CA LYS A 58 13.08 -8.72 1.40
C LYS A 58 11.85 -8.51 2.27
N ASN A 59 11.45 -7.25 2.43
CA ASN A 59 10.21 -6.93 3.12
C ASN A 59 9.01 -7.48 2.31
N PRO A 60 7.98 -8.03 2.98
CA PRO A 60 6.79 -8.52 2.31
C PRO A 60 5.86 -7.38 1.86
N CYS A 61 5.98 -6.20 2.49
CA CYS A 61 5.15 -5.03 2.24
C CYS A 61 5.88 -3.72 2.60
N ASP A 62 5.31 -2.57 2.24
CA ASP A 62 5.84 -1.24 2.58
C ASP A 62 5.35 -0.73 3.93
N PHE A 63 4.10 -1.01 4.30
CA PHE A 63 3.44 -0.47 5.49
C PHE A 63 2.75 -1.54 6.33
N ILE A 64 2.88 -1.39 7.65
CA ILE A 64 2.12 -2.09 8.67
C ILE A 64 1.25 -1.05 9.37
N LEU A 65 -0.07 -1.19 9.27
CA LEU A 65 -1.02 -0.32 9.97
C LEU A 65 -1.82 -1.13 10.97
N TYR A 66 -2.25 -0.51 12.05
CA TYR A 66 -3.20 -1.12 12.97
C TYR A 66 -4.31 -0.13 13.33
N LYS A 67 -5.54 -0.59 13.14
CA LYS A 67 -6.75 0.09 13.58
C LYS A 67 -7.72 -0.96 14.07
N ILE A 68 -7.97 -0.96 15.37
CA ILE A 68 -8.85 -1.92 16.04
C ILE A 68 -10.11 -2.22 15.19
N PRO A 69 -10.43 -3.50 14.93
CA PRO A 69 -9.70 -4.72 15.35
C PRO A 69 -8.60 -5.18 14.40
N ASN A 70 -8.38 -4.51 13.27
CA ASN A 70 -7.64 -5.05 12.13
C ASN A 70 -6.17 -4.60 12.08
N LEU A 71 -5.31 -5.54 11.70
CA LEU A 71 -3.95 -5.29 11.20
C LEU A 71 -4.00 -5.18 9.67
N TYR A 72 -3.30 -4.21 9.10
CA TYR A 72 -3.18 -4.03 7.66
C TYR A 72 -1.72 -4.18 7.24
N LEU A 73 -1.46 -5.00 6.22
CA LEU A 73 -0.13 -5.20 5.63
C LEU A 73 -0.20 -4.80 4.16
N LEU A 74 0.42 -3.68 3.81
CA LEU A 74 0.14 -2.98 2.55
C LEU A 74 1.42 -2.78 1.75
N GLU A 75 1.44 -3.33 0.54
CA GLU A 75 2.44 -3.04 -0.49
C GLU A 75 1.89 -1.99 -1.46
N LEU A 76 2.63 -0.90 -1.69
CA LEU A 76 2.17 0.20 -2.54
C LEU A 76 2.81 0.11 -3.92
N LYS A 77 2.00 0.25 -4.96
CA LYS A 77 2.47 0.31 -6.35
C LYS A 77 1.84 1.51 -7.05
N SER A 78 2.67 2.38 -7.62
CA SER A 78 2.20 3.48 -8.47
C SER A 78 2.57 3.23 -9.92
N HIS A 79 1.59 3.31 -10.82
CA HIS A 79 1.76 3.03 -12.24
C HIS A 79 1.18 4.13 -13.13
N LYS A 80 1.80 4.30 -14.30
CA LYS A 80 1.30 5.17 -15.36
C LYS A 80 0.60 4.28 -16.40
N GLY A 81 -0.72 4.35 -16.46
CA GLY A 81 -1.53 3.54 -17.35
C GLY A 81 -2.83 3.15 -16.68
N LYS A 82 -3.59 2.27 -17.34
CA LYS A 82 -4.89 1.75 -16.87
C LYS A 82 -4.81 0.32 -16.31
N SER A 83 -3.63 -0.28 -16.27
CA SER A 83 -3.41 -1.64 -15.79
C SER A 83 -2.03 -1.77 -15.16
N ILE A 84 -1.84 -2.75 -14.27
CA ILE A 84 -0.54 -3.08 -13.68
C ILE A 84 0.04 -4.27 -14.43
N PRO A 85 1.26 -4.18 -14.99
CA PRO A 85 1.91 -5.34 -15.59
C PRO A 85 2.33 -6.33 -14.50
N PHE A 86 2.12 -7.63 -14.71
CA PHE A 86 2.49 -8.66 -13.73
C PHE A 86 3.97 -8.61 -13.32
N GLY A 87 4.86 -8.21 -14.23
CA GLY A 87 6.30 -8.05 -13.93
C GLY A 87 6.62 -6.94 -12.92
N ALA A 88 5.67 -6.07 -12.56
CA ALA A 88 5.82 -5.08 -11.49
C ALA A 88 5.53 -5.65 -10.09
N LEU A 89 5.02 -6.89 -10.01
CA LEU A 89 4.72 -7.57 -8.76
C LEU A 89 5.85 -8.55 -8.43
N GLN A 90 6.45 -8.40 -7.26
CA GLN A 90 7.47 -9.34 -6.81
C GLN A 90 6.81 -10.57 -6.20
N LEU A 91 7.25 -11.77 -6.59
CA LEU A 91 6.64 -13.03 -6.15
C LEU A 91 6.60 -13.17 -4.62
N ASN A 92 7.70 -12.81 -3.93
CA ASN A 92 7.75 -12.87 -2.47
C ASN A 92 6.71 -11.97 -1.78
N GLN A 93 6.36 -10.83 -2.39
CA GLN A 93 5.32 -9.93 -1.86
C GLN A 93 3.94 -10.57 -2.05
N VAL A 94 3.67 -11.12 -3.24
CA VAL A 94 2.41 -11.80 -3.55
C VAL A 94 2.18 -12.99 -2.62
N GLU A 95 3.17 -13.88 -2.49
CA GLU A 95 3.05 -15.09 -1.66
C GLU A 95 2.89 -14.74 -0.17
N SER A 96 3.70 -13.80 0.35
CA SER A 96 3.63 -13.42 1.76
C SER A 96 2.29 -12.75 2.09
N LEU A 97 1.84 -11.80 1.26
CA LEU A 97 0.59 -11.08 1.50
C LEU A 97 -0.62 -12.01 1.40
N TYR A 98 -0.62 -12.95 0.45
CA TYR A 98 -1.67 -13.97 0.37
C TYR A 98 -1.70 -14.84 1.63
N GLN A 99 -0.55 -15.32 2.11
CA GLN A 99 -0.50 -16.08 3.36
C GLN A 99 -1.06 -15.27 4.53
N TYR A 100 -0.68 -13.99 4.64
CA TYR A 100 -1.16 -13.14 5.72
C TYR A 100 -2.65 -12.79 5.61
N SER A 101 -3.21 -12.66 4.39
CA SER A 101 -4.63 -12.33 4.19
C SER A 101 -5.57 -13.45 4.66
N THR A 102 -5.06 -14.67 4.85
CA THR A 102 -5.81 -15.80 5.41
C THR A 102 -6.00 -15.78 6.93
N ILE A 103 -5.33 -14.86 7.65
CA ILE A 103 -5.39 -14.78 9.11
C ILE A 103 -6.54 -13.86 9.54
N ASP A 104 -7.39 -14.33 10.45
CA ASP A 104 -8.49 -13.52 10.99
C ASP A 104 -8.00 -12.20 11.59
N GLY A 105 -8.64 -11.10 11.19
CA GLY A 105 -8.27 -9.75 11.61
C GLY A 105 -7.06 -9.16 10.86
N VAL A 106 -6.48 -9.87 9.90
CA VAL A 106 -5.41 -9.35 9.03
C VAL A 106 -5.97 -9.02 7.64
N LYS A 107 -5.72 -7.80 7.19
CA LYS A 107 -6.05 -7.30 5.86
C LYS A 107 -4.74 -7.05 5.10
N ALA A 108 -4.31 -8.00 4.30
CA ALA A 108 -3.03 -7.95 3.60
C ALA A 108 -3.26 -7.84 2.09
N GLY A 109 -2.57 -6.91 1.43
CA GLY A 109 -2.77 -6.71 0.00
C GLY A 109 -1.99 -5.55 -0.59
N PHE A 110 -2.40 -5.19 -1.80
CA PHE A 110 -1.75 -4.16 -2.60
C PHE A 110 -2.59 -2.90 -2.64
N VAL A 111 -1.93 -1.74 -2.55
CA VAL A 111 -2.54 -0.43 -2.81
C VAL A 111 -1.99 0.08 -4.14
N PHE A 112 -2.83 0.02 -5.17
CA PHE A 112 -2.49 0.44 -6.52
C PHE A 112 -2.94 1.86 -6.79
N ASN A 113 -2.00 2.71 -7.20
CA ASN A 113 -2.29 4.06 -7.66
C ASN A 113 -2.08 4.17 -9.18
N PHE A 114 -3.15 4.48 -9.91
CA PHE A 114 -3.17 4.67 -11.36
C PHE A 114 -3.12 6.17 -11.68
N ARG A 115 -1.91 6.67 -11.95
CA ARG A 115 -1.65 8.12 -12.05
C ARG A 115 -2.33 8.81 -13.23
N ASP A 116 -2.61 8.09 -14.31
CA ASP A 116 -3.24 8.68 -15.51
C ASP A 116 -4.75 8.94 -15.32
N VAL A 117 -5.39 8.20 -14.42
CA VAL A 117 -6.82 8.36 -14.08
C VAL A 117 -7.02 8.94 -12.68
N ASN A 118 -5.94 9.09 -11.91
CA ASN A 118 -5.95 9.61 -10.53
C ASN A 118 -6.84 8.79 -9.59
N GLU A 119 -6.77 7.46 -9.71
CA GLU A 119 -7.53 6.52 -8.89
C GLU A 119 -6.59 5.64 -8.07
N THR A 120 -7.04 5.26 -6.87
CA THR A 120 -6.30 4.39 -5.97
C THR A 120 -7.20 3.27 -5.47
N TYR A 121 -6.72 2.04 -5.54
CA TYR A 121 -7.49 0.85 -5.20
C TYR A 121 -6.73 -0.01 -4.21
N PHE A 122 -7.43 -0.53 -3.21
CA PHE A 122 -6.94 -1.64 -2.41
C PHE A 122 -7.40 -2.95 -3.04
N VAL A 123 -6.48 -3.89 -3.20
CA VAL A 123 -6.74 -5.24 -3.68
C VAL A 123 -6.23 -6.20 -2.62
N ASN A 124 -7.16 -6.95 -2.01
CA ASN A 124 -6.82 -8.02 -1.08
C ASN A 124 -6.03 -9.10 -1.82
N ALA A 125 -5.00 -9.65 -1.17
CA ALA A 125 -4.16 -10.69 -1.74
C ALA A 125 -4.86 -12.06 -1.75
#